data_AF-A0AA96U9T5-F1
#
_entry.id   AF-A0AA96U9T5-F1
#
_cell.length_a   1.000
_cell.length_b   1.000
_cell.length_c   1.000
_cell.angle_alpha   90.00
_cell.angle_beta   90.00
_cell.angle_gamma   90.00
#
_symmetry.space_group_name_H-M   'P 1'
#
loop_
_entity.id
_entity.type
_entity.pdbx_description
1 polymer ?
#
loop_
_entity_poly.entity_id
_entity_poly.type
_entity_poly.pdbx_seq_one_letter_code
_entity_poly.pdbx_strand_id
1 'polypeptide(L)' 'MNQIPLLCPRCGRPQRIVHQEDPHHPVRVVHTETGREPCDGPADGPADHLVDEDDGEVVGEPPTDPERTGLSRC' A
#
# COMPACT_ATOMS: atom_id res chain seq x y z
N MET A 1 -17.63 -10.17 -26.31
CA MET A 1 -17.17 -9.91 -24.92
C MET A 1 -16.54 -8.53 -24.93
N ASN A 2 -17.19 -7.54 -24.30
CA ASN A 2 -16.65 -6.19 -24.24
C ASN A 2 -15.72 -6.11 -23.05
N GLN A 3 -14.41 -6.28 -23.29
CA GLN A 3 -13.41 -6.19 -22.25
C GLN A 3 -13.23 -4.70 -21.89
N ILE A 4 -13.45 -4.35 -20.62
CA ILE A 4 -13.25 -2.97 -20.14
C ILE A 4 -11.74 -2.68 -20.23
N PRO A 5 -11.32 -1.62 -20.93
CA PRO A 5 -9.91 -1.30 -21.05
C PRO A 5 -9.36 -0.89 -19.68
N LEU A 6 -8.23 -1.46 -19.30
CA LEU A 6 -7.48 -0.99 -18.14
C LEU A 6 -6.87 0.36 -18.49
N LEU A 7 -7.02 1.34 -17.61
CA LEU A 7 -6.49 2.69 -17.78
C LEU A 7 -5.53 2.99 -16.64
N CYS A 8 -4.37 3.58 -16.96
CA CYS A 8 -3.43 4.03 -15.96
C CYS A 8 -4.07 5.13 -15.10
N PRO A 9 -4.13 4.99 -13.77
CA PRO A 9 -4.75 6.00 -12.91
C PRO A 9 -3.97 7.33 -12.89
N ARG A 10 -2.71 7.32 -13.33
CA ARG A 10 -1.81 8.49 -13.33
C ARG A 10 -1.94 9.33 -14.60
N CYS A 11 -2.07 8.68 -15.76
CA CYS A 11 -2.01 9.36 -17.07
C CYS A 11 -3.22 9.08 -17.97
N GLY A 12 -4.17 8.25 -17.55
CA GLY A 12 -5.36 7.87 -18.31
C GLY A 12 -5.08 7.02 -19.55
N ARG A 13 -3.84 6.59 -19.78
CA ARG A 13 -3.48 5.81 -20.96
C ARG A 13 -3.91 4.34 -20.85
N PRO A 14 -4.28 3.69 -21.97
CA PRO A 14 -4.58 2.27 -21.98
C PRO A 14 -3.42 1.41 -21.48
N GLN A 15 -3.77 0.38 -20.72
CA GLN A 15 -2.87 -0.61 -20.16
C GLN A 15 -3.25 -2.02 -20.56
N ARG A 16 -2.29 -2.93 -20.47
CA ARG A 16 -2.47 -4.36 -20.68
C ARG A 16 -1.70 -5.17 -19.65
N ILE A 17 -2.22 -6.35 -19.36
CA ILE A 17 -1.57 -7.35 -18.51
C ILE A 17 -0.65 -8.19 -19.39
N VAL A 18 0.59 -8.37 -18.94
CA VAL A 18 1.60 -9.21 -19.57
C VAL A 18 1.96 -10.31 -18.57
N HIS A 19 1.85 -11.56 -19.02
CA HIS A 19 2.33 -12.70 -18.25
C HIS A 19 3.81 -12.92 -18.57
N GLN A 20 4.61 -13.11 -17.54
CA GLN A 20 6.04 -13.35 -17.65
C GLN A 20 6.37 -14.77 -17.18
N GLU A 21 7.54 -15.26 -17.60
CA GLU A 21 8.07 -16.56 -17.17
C GLU A 21 8.79 -16.47 -15.80
N ASP A 22 8.78 -15.29 -15.17
CA ASP A 22 9.37 -15.08 -13.86
C ASP A 22 8.50 -15.69 -12.75
N PRO A 23 9.04 -16.61 -11.92
CA PRO A 23 8.26 -17.27 -10.88
C PRO A 23 7.80 -16.34 -9.74
N HIS A 24 8.53 -15.25 -9.49
CA HIS A 24 8.25 -14.31 -8.40
C HIS A 24 7.29 -13.21 -8.83
N HIS A 25 7.34 -12.83 -10.10
CA HIS A 25 6.51 -11.80 -10.73
C HIS A 25 5.93 -12.31 -12.05
N PRO A 26 5.01 -13.29 -12.01
CA PRO A 26 4.45 -13.91 -13.22
C PRO A 26 3.55 -12.97 -14.02
N VAL A 27 3.20 -11.81 -13.46
CA VAL A 27 2.28 -10.84 -14.08
C VAL A 27 2.82 -9.42 -13.89
N ARG A 28 2.82 -8.65 -14.98
CA ARG A 28 3.09 -7.21 -14.97
C ARG A 28 2.06 -6.44 -15.78
N VAL A 29 1.80 -5.20 -15.37
CA VAL A 29 0.91 -4.28 -16.07
C VAL A 29 1.75 -3.22 -16.77
N VAL A 30 1.54 -3.03 -18.07
CA VAL A 30 2.28 -2.06 -18.87
C VAL A 30 1.32 -1.20 -19.68
N HIS A 31 1.75 0.00 -20.05
CA HIS A 31 1.05 0.81 -21.03
C HIS A 31 1.04 0.11 -22.39
N THR A 32 -0.12 0.08 -23.03
CA THR A 32 -0.29 -0.54 -24.35
C THR A 32 0.57 0.15 -25.41
N GLU A 33 0.74 1.48 -25.30
CA GLU A 33 1.48 2.28 -26.29
C GLU A 33 2.99 2.25 -26.09
N THR A 34 3.46 2.36 -24.84
CA THR A 34 4.91 2.49 -24.57
C THR A 34 5.56 1.16 -24.20
N GLY A 35 4.78 0.15 -23.82
CA GLY A 35 5.28 -1.11 -23.27
C GLY A 35 6.01 -0.95 -21.92
N ARG A 36 5.99 0.26 -21.35
CA ARG A 36 6.63 0.58 -20.07
C ARG A 36 5.64 0.42 -18.93
N GLU A 37 6.20 0.28 -17.74
CA GLU A 37 5.46 0.24 -16.48
C GLU A 37 4.59 1.50 -16.30
N PRO A 38 3.54 1.41 -15.46
CA PRO A 38 2.75 2.58 -15.06
C PRO A 38 3.66 3.70 -14.57
N CYS A 39 3.18 4.94 -14.72
CA CYS A 39 3.92 6.11 -14.25
C CYS A 39 4.28 5.94 -12.77
N ASP A 40 5.57 6.13 -12.45
CA ASP A 40 6.13 6.03 -11.09
C ASP A 40 5.21 6.74 -10.07
N GLY A 41 4.70 5.98 -9.12
CA GLY A 41 3.63 6.36 -8.20
C GLY A 41 2.96 5.10 -7.65
N PRO A 42 2.45 5.14 -6.41
CA PRO A 42 2.15 3.92 -5.66
C PRO A 42 1.17 3.07 -6.45
N ALA A 43 1.67 1.96 -6.98
CA ALA A 43 0.83 0.91 -7.50
C ALA A 43 0.20 0.28 -6.25
N ASP A 44 -1.09 0.51 -6.04
CA ASP A 44 -1.89 -0.26 -5.09
C ASP A 44 -1.71 -1.75 -5.38
N GLY A 45 -0.86 -2.38 -4.59
CA GLY A 45 -0.48 -3.79 -4.64
C GLY A 45 0.69 -3.95 -3.66
N PRO A 46 0.66 -4.95 -2.77
CA PRO A 46 1.57 -5.01 -1.63
C PRO A 46 2.99 -5.13 -2.15
N ALA A 47 3.67 -3.99 -2.26
CA ALA A 47 5.08 -3.95 -2.03
C ALA A 47 5.21 -4.55 -0.64
N ASP A 48 5.83 -5.73 -0.61
CA ASP A 48 6.50 -6.34 0.52
C ASP A 48 7.49 -5.31 1.11
N HIS A 49 6.95 -4.22 1.66
CA HIS A 49 7.50 -3.53 2.79
C HIS A 49 7.17 -4.46 3.96
N LEU A 50 7.90 -5.58 4.03
CA LEU A 50 8.39 -6.02 5.32
C LEU A 50 9.26 -4.86 5.81
N VAL A 51 8.58 -3.88 6.41
CA VAL A 51 9.18 -3.01 7.40
C VAL A 51 9.91 -3.93 8.36
N ASP A 52 11.22 -3.73 8.40
CA ASP A 52 12.16 -3.99 9.49
C ASP A 52 11.50 -4.60 10.73
N GLU A 53 11.96 -5.78 11.11
CA GLU A 53 11.64 -6.40 12.40
C GLU A 53 11.79 -5.37 13.53
N ASP A 54 10.65 -4.92 14.04
CA ASP A 54 10.34 -4.75 15.46
C ASP A 54 11.55 -4.83 16.40
N ASP A 55 12.21 -3.70 16.67
CA ASP A 55 12.79 -3.43 17.99
C ASP A 55 12.85 -1.92 18.21
N GLY A 56 11.74 -1.38 18.71
CA GLY A 56 11.59 0.04 18.96
C GLY A 56 10.34 0.30 19.79
N GLU A 57 10.31 -0.27 20.98
CA GLU A 57 9.35 -0.02 22.05
C GLU A 57 9.03 1.50 22.15
N VAL A 58 7.89 1.90 21.60
CA VAL A 58 7.33 3.24 21.83
C VAL A 58 6.64 3.26 23.19
N VAL A 59 7.43 3.19 24.27
CA VAL A 59 6.98 3.64 25.61
C VAL A 59 6.80 5.16 25.55
N GLY A 60 5.62 5.57 25.11
CA GLY A 60 5.23 6.97 24.91
C GLY A 60 3.81 7.24 25.35
N GLU A 61 3.42 6.78 26.55
CA GLU A 61 2.25 7.33 27.24
C GLU A 61 2.67 8.52 28.13
N PRO A 62 2.08 9.71 27.92
CA PRO A 62 1.94 10.67 29.01
C PRO A 62 0.49 11.18 29.13
N PRO A 63 0.08 11.80 30.25
CA PRO A 63 0.27 11.43 31.65
C PRO A 63 -1.07 11.44 32.46
N THR A 64 -1.06 10.84 33.66
CA THR A 64 -1.97 11.11 34.81
C THR A 64 -3.46 10.75 34.69
N ASP A 65 -3.74 9.52 35.10
CA ASP A 65 -4.82 9.07 36.00
C ASP A 65 -5.79 10.13 36.61
N PRO A 66 -7.10 10.09 36.29
CA PRO A 66 -8.16 10.80 37.03
C PRO A 66 -8.87 9.95 38.11
N GLU A 67 -8.49 8.68 38.31
CA GLU A 67 -9.20 7.72 39.17
C GLU A 67 -8.57 7.58 40.58
N ARG A 68 -7.43 8.23 40.82
CA ARG A 68 -6.83 8.36 42.14
C ARG A 68 -7.43 9.57 42.85
N THR A 69 -8.02 9.32 44.02
CA THR A 69 -8.33 10.29 45.10
C THR A 69 -9.54 11.23 44.92
N GLY A 70 -10.73 10.66 45.09
CA GLY A 70 -11.98 11.41 45.30
C GLY A 70 -12.92 10.85 46.37
N LEU A 71 -12.45 10.00 47.29
CA LEU A 71 -13.18 9.69 48.53
C LEU A 71 -13.19 10.94 49.43
N SER A 72 -14.13 11.85 49.20
CA SER A 72 -14.57 12.80 50.22
C SER A 72 -15.90 13.48 49.84
N ARG A 73 -16.88 13.25 50.71
CA ARG A 73 -18.19 13.93 50.87
C ARG A 73 -19.27 13.43 49.90
N CYS A 74 -20.37 12.84 50.36
CA CYS A 74 -21.22 13.25 51.49
C CYS A 74 -21.70 12.07 52.35
#